data_AF-B7K556-F1
#
_entry.id   AF-B7K556-F1
#
_cell.length_a   1.000
_cell.length_b   1.000
_cell.length_c   1.000
_cell.angle_alpha   90.00
_cell.angle_beta   90.00
_cell.angle_gamma   90.00
#
_symmetry.space_group_name_H-M   'P 1'
#
loop_
_entity.id
_entity.type
_entity.pdbx_description
1 polymer ?
#
loop_
_entity_poly.entity_id
_entity_poly.type
_entity_poly.pdbx_seq_one_letter_code
_entity_poly.pdbx_strand_id
1 'polypeptide(L)'
;MTIILDNLEPEILEKLQTQAISHGRSLTEEIKVILTKELVKENQDNLEEDMSQLEWHEFIEKTYGCLADDPIERYPQGEYPIREELE
;
A
#
# COMPACT_ATOMS: atom_id res chain seq x y z
N MET A 1 5.48 -14.35 -26.81
CA MET A 1 6.45 -13.58 -25.99
C MET A 1 7.04 -14.55 -24.99
N THR A 2 8.36 -14.74 -25.03
CA THR A 2 9.07 -15.71 -24.19
C THR A 2 9.92 -14.90 -23.21
N ILE A 3 9.79 -15.19 -21.92
CA ILE A 3 10.56 -14.55 -20.85
C ILE A 3 11.58 -15.58 -20.36
N ILE A 4 12.83 -15.16 -20.22
CA ILE A 4 13.92 -15.99 -19.71
C ILE A 4 14.24 -15.48 -18.30
N LEU A 5 14.22 -16.39 -17.32
CA LEU A 5 14.59 -16.11 -15.94
C LEU A 5 15.96 -16.74 -15.69
N ASP A 6 17.02 -15.95 -15.86
CA ASP A 6 18.40 -16.37 -15.60
C ASP A 6 18.81 -16.11 -14.15
N ASN A 7 19.83 -16.84 -13.67
CA ASN A 7 20.39 -16.71 -12.32
C ASN A 7 19.39 -16.89 -11.17
N LEU A 8 18.36 -17.71 -11.37
CA LEU A 8 17.46 -18.09 -10.27
C LEU A 8 18.24 -18.90 -9.24
N GLU A 9 18.12 -18.54 -7.96
CA GLU A 9 18.72 -19.32 -6.89
C GLU A 9 18.18 -20.77 -6.92
N PRO A 10 19.05 -21.78 -6.75
CA PRO A 10 18.66 -23.18 -6.86
C PRO A 10 17.59 -23.57 -5.83
N GLU A 11 17.58 -22.95 -4.65
CA GLU A 11 16.55 -23.15 -3.63
C GLU A 11 15.17 -22.67 -4.09
N ILE A 12 15.11 -21.55 -4.81
CA ILE A 12 13.85 -21.00 -5.36
C ILE A 12 13.32 -21.94 -6.45
N LEU A 13 14.22 -22.46 -7.30
CA LEU A 13 13.83 -23.40 -8.35
C LEU A 13 13.23 -24.69 -7.78
N GLU A 14 13.84 -25.23 -6.71
CA GLU A 14 13.34 -26.42 -6.01
C GLU A 14 11.95 -26.17 -5.38
N LYS A 15 11.78 -25.03 -4.71
CA LYS A 15 10.47 -24.64 -4.13
C LYS A 15 9.40 -24.50 -5.21
N LEU A 16 9.70 -23.87 -6.34
CA LEU A 16 8.74 -23.73 -7.44
C LEU A 16 8.39 -25.08 -8.06
N GLN A 17 9.36 -25.99 -8.20
CA GLN A 17 9.11 -27.34 -8.71
C GLN A 17 8.22 -28.16 -7.76
N THR A 18 8.50 -28.13 -6.46
CA THR A 18 7.69 -28.84 -5.46
C THR A 18 6.27 -28.30 -5.39
N GLN A 19 6.08 -26.98 -5.50
CA GLN A 19 4.76 -26.34 -5.60
C GLN A 19 4.02 -26.72 -6.90
N ALA A 20 4.71 -26.73 -8.04
CA ALA A 20 4.10 -27.15 -9.31
C ALA A 20 3.61 -28.61 -9.24
N ILE A 21 4.41 -29.49 -8.66
CA ILE A 21 4.05 -30.91 -8.45
C ILE A 21 2.84 -31.02 -7.50
N SER A 22 2.84 -30.29 -6.38
CA SER A 22 1.73 -30.36 -5.42
C SER A 22 0.40 -29.83 -6.01
N HIS A 23 0.47 -28.83 -6.88
CA HIS A 23 -0.67 -28.28 -7.59
C HIS A 23 -1.05 -29.06 -8.86
N GLY A 24 -0.28 -30.08 -9.23
CA GLY A 24 -0.51 -30.91 -10.42
C GLY A 24 -0.34 -30.15 -11.75
N ARG A 25 0.51 -29.12 -11.76
CA ARG A 25 0.75 -28.23 -12.91
C ARG A 25 2.19 -28.35 -13.38
N SER A 26 2.44 -27.89 -14.61
CA SER A 26 3.82 -27.71 -15.08
C SER A 26 4.46 -26.47 -14.41
N LEU A 27 5.79 -26.47 -14.29
CA LEU A 27 6.54 -25.34 -13.69
C LEU A 27 6.22 -24.01 -14.37
N THR A 28 6.09 -24.02 -15.70
CA THR A 28 5.78 -22.82 -16.49
C THR A 28 4.36 -22.30 -16.23
N GLU A 29 3.39 -23.19 -16.05
CA GLU A 29 2.02 -22.82 -15.67
C GLU A 29 1.96 -22.25 -14.26
N GLU A 30 2.70 -22.84 -13.32
CA GLU A 30 2.72 -22.33 -11.94
C GLU A 30 3.34 -20.93 -11.86
N ILE A 31 4.47 -20.71 -12.54
CA ILE A 31 5.08 -19.38 -12.66
C ILE A 31 4.10 -18.39 -13.29
N LYS A 32 3.40 -18.80 -14.35
CA LYS A 32 2.39 -17.95 -15.00
C LYS A 32 1.27 -17.58 -14.03
N VAL A 33 0.75 -18.54 -13.26
CA VAL A 33 -0.31 -18.30 -12.27
C VAL A 33 0.16 -17.35 -11.18
N ILE A 34 1.35 -17.57 -10.63
CA ILE A 34 1.93 -16.72 -9.58
C ILE A 34 2.07 -15.28 -10.09
N LEU A 35 2.67 -15.08 -11.26
CA LEU A 35 2.85 -13.75 -11.86
C LEU A 35 1.51 -13.06 -12.14
N THR A 36 0.51 -13.81 -12.65
CA THR A 36 -0.82 -13.23 -12.87
C THR A 36 -1.52 -12.86 -11.56
N LYS A 37 -1.32 -13.63 -10.50
CA LYS A 37 -1.90 -13.34 -9.19
C LYS A 37 -1.27 -12.10 -8.58
N GLU A 38 0.04 -11.95 -8.69
CA GLU A 38 0.75 -10.79 -8.17
C GLU A 38 0.34 -9.50 -8.88
N LEU A 39 0.20 -9.54 -10.21
CA LEU A 39 -0.33 -8.42 -10.98
C LEU A 39 -1.75 -8.04 -10.57
N VAL A 40 -2.63 -9.02 -10.32
CA VAL A 40 -4.01 -8.74 -9.88
C VAL A 40 -4.01 -8.14 -8.47
N LYS A 41 -3.14 -8.64 -7.58
CA LYS A 41 -3.03 -8.15 -6.21
C LYS A 41 -2.53 -6.71 -6.16
N GLU A 42 -1.48 -6.38 -6.91
CA GLU A 42 -0.98 -4.99 -7.04
C GLU A 42 -2.08 -4.05 -7.53
N ASN A 43 -2.90 -4.47 -8.50
CA ASN A 43 -4.02 -3.66 -8.96
C ASN A 43 -5.13 -3.51 -7.90
N GLN A 44 -5.39 -4.54 -7.08
CA GLN A 44 -6.36 -4.45 -5.99
C GLN A 44 -5.90 -3.54 -4.87
N ASP A 45 -4.63 -3.64 -4.45
CA ASP A 45 -4.05 -2.80 -3.40
C ASP A 45 -4.09 -1.31 -3.82
N ASN A 46 -3.74 -1.01 -5.09
CA ASN A 46 -3.85 0.34 -5.65
C ASN A 46 -5.30 0.86 -5.69
N LEU A 47 -6.28 -0.02 -5.98
CA LEU A 47 -7.70 0.33 -5.98
C LEU A 47 -8.23 0.61 -4.56
N GLU A 48 -7.80 -0.16 -3.57
CA GLU A 48 -8.15 0.06 -2.16
C GLU A 48 -7.58 1.36 -1.61
N GLU A 49 -6.32 1.70 -1.95
CA GLU A 49 -5.73 2.99 -1.60
C GLU A 49 -6.50 4.15 -2.22
N ASP A 50 -6.83 4.07 -3.52
CA ASP A 50 -7.56 5.13 -4.24
C ASP A 50 -9.00 5.30 -3.69
N MET A 51 -9.69 4.20 -3.35
CA MET A 51 -10.99 4.25 -2.67
C MET A 51 -10.91 4.91 -1.28
N SER A 52 -9.87 4.62 -0.50
CA SER A 52 -9.69 5.23 0.82
C SER A 52 -9.48 6.75 0.75
N GLN A 53 -8.84 7.24 -0.32
CA GLN A 53 -8.67 8.68 -0.56
C GLN A 53 -10.01 9.33 -0.93
N LEU A 54 -10.84 8.67 -1.74
CA LEU A 54 -12.17 9.18 -2.11
C LEU A 54 -13.09 9.40 -0.89
N GLU A 55 -13.05 8.49 0.10
CA GLU A 55 -13.83 8.64 1.35
C GLU A 55 -13.40 9.89 2.15
N TRP A 56 -12.09 10.15 2.22
CA TRP A 56 -11.56 11.34 2.89
C TRP A 56 -11.91 12.63 2.15
N HIS A 57 -11.85 12.62 0.81
CA HIS A 57 -12.26 13.77 0.00
C HIS A 57 -13.74 14.09 0.20
N GLU A 58 -14.61 13.08 0.15
CA GLU A 58 -16.06 13.27 0.39
C GLU A 58 -16.34 13.77 1.81
N PHE A 59 -15.67 13.20 2.82
CA PHE A 59 -15.78 13.65 4.20
C PHE A 59 -15.38 15.13 4.35
N ILE A 60 -14.25 15.53 3.76
CA ILE A 60 -13.77 16.92 3.82
C ILE A 60 -14.76 17.85 3.10
N GLU A 61 -15.20 17.52 1.88
CA GLU A 61 -16.17 18.35 1.14
C GLU A 61 -17.46 18.55 1.94
N LYS A 62 -17.94 17.50 2.61
CA LYS A 62 -19.16 17.55 3.41
C LYS A 62 -19.03 18.33 4.71
N THR A 63 -17.84 18.35 5.32
CA THR A 63 -17.62 18.89 6.67
C THR A 63 -16.85 20.20 6.69
N TYR A 64 -16.23 20.60 5.57
CA TYR A 64 -15.48 21.84 5.48
C TYR A 64 -16.35 23.05 5.84
N GLY A 65 -15.90 23.84 6.81
CA GLY A 65 -16.61 25.03 7.27
C GLY A 65 -17.74 24.78 8.27
N CYS A 66 -17.98 23.54 8.71
CA CYS A 66 -19.05 23.25 9.69
C CYS A 66 -18.86 23.94 11.06
N LEU A 67 -17.63 24.37 11.37
CA LEU A 67 -17.26 25.10 12.58
C LEU A 67 -16.83 26.55 12.28
N ALA A 68 -17.13 27.09 11.09
CA ALA A 68 -16.69 28.43 10.69
C ALA A 68 -17.28 29.54 11.58
N ASP A 69 -18.50 29.34 12.06
CA ASP A 69 -19.22 30.29 12.91
C ASP A 69 -18.97 30.05 14.42
N ASP A 70 -18.30 28.96 14.77
CA ASP A 70 -18.01 28.62 16.17
C ASP A 70 -16.80 29.44 16.65
N PRO A 71 -16.97 30.31 17.65
CA PRO A 71 -15.88 31.13 18.14
C PRO A 71 -14.80 30.25 18.79
N ILE A 72 -13.56 30.39 18.34
CA ILE A 72 -12.42 29.72 18.96
C ILE A 72 -12.08 30.44 20.27
N GLU A 73 -12.45 29.84 21.40
CA GLU A 73 -11.99 30.29 22.71
C GLU A 73 -10.51 29.98 22.91
N ARG A 74 -9.69 31.03 23.02
CA ARG A 74 -8.27 30.89 23.36
C ARG A 74 -8.08 31.17 24.85
N TYR A 75 -7.76 30.13 25.61
CA TYR A 75 -7.33 30.30 26.99
C TYR A 75 -5.95 30.97 27.05
N PRO A 76 -5.63 31.64 28.19
CA PRO A 76 -4.30 32.19 28.40
C PRO A 76 -3.24 31.12 28.16
N GLN A 77 -2.36 31.37 27.20
CA GLN A 77 -1.14 30.58 27.03
C GLN A 77 -0.26 30.89 28.25
N GLY A 78 0.14 29.88 29.01
CA GLY A 78 1.01 30.07 30.17
C GLY A 78 2.37 30.66 29.78
N GLU A 79 3.20 30.98 30.78
CA GLU A 79 4.59 31.32 30.52
C GLU A 79 5.35 30.05 30.11
N TYR A 80 5.68 29.95 28.82
CA TYR A 80 6.52 28.87 28.30
C TYR A 80 7.98 29.33 28.22
N PRO A 81 8.94 28.45 28.54
CA PRO A 81 10.35 28.75 28.34
C PRO A 81 10.62 28.95 26.84
N ILE A 82 11.26 30.06 26.51
CA ILE A 82 11.75 30.33 25.16
C ILE A 82 12.87 29.32 24.90
N ARG A 83 12.82 28.62 23.76
CA ARG A 83 13.91 27.71 23.36
C ARG A 83 15.15 28.53 23.02
N GLU A 84 16.31 28.10 23.49
CA GLU A 84 17.59 28.68 23.08
C GLU A 84 17.80 28.51 21.57
N GLU A 85 18.40 29.51 20.93
CA GLU A 85 18.83 29.43 19.54
C GLU A 85 19.96 28.40 19.42
N LEU A 86 19.95 27.60 18.36
CA LEU A 86 21.06 26.69 18.07
C LEU A 86 22.24 27.50 17.53
N GLU A 87 23.41 27.38 18.16
CA GLU A 87 24.69 27.92 17.67
C GLU A 87 25.16 27.24 16.38
#